data_AF-A0A932WLN9-F1
#
_entry.id   AF-A0A932WLN9-F1
#
_cell.length_a   1.000
_cell.length_b   1.000
_cell.length_c   1.000
_cell.angle_alpha   90.00
_cell.angle_beta   90.00
_cell.angle_gamma   90.00
#
_symmetry.space_group_name_H-M   'P 1'
#
loop_
_entity.id
_entity.type
_entity.pdbx_description
1 polymer ?
#
loop_
_entity_poly.entity_id
_entity_poly.type
_entity_poly.pdbx_seq_one_letter_code
_entity_poly.pdbx_strand_id
1 'polypeptide(L)'
;MTADPWAFLSHLAVTRLDKRNEDIANAYISQGNDFFEAAQNPRFHSRPLLYYYAFLNVVKAALLIRRVPLPPLARHGINDPRANSRQRLRFAGQTVNIQNVAADHSEIFPEFVRMLGHPAALSRSLRVIDLLRFVPSIHRTFTQVVASPPIFVPVARFEIRYRRGWMWARLRMTRTDRDVHDALPGARVRRAFTYVFSQVESERNHELWFETTTFRAQTRGTDNTIAQLAALIRGCGIAAVLTAEGYRFYLVDAPRRLFVPYLAAMYAIIFYLGSITRYKPDVFDKIISGKQSWIIEEFLAALPTQFLFGLASELAGVDVVRPYAAIS
;
A
#
# COMPACT_ATOMS: atom_id res chain seq x y z
N MET A 1 -7.32 -15.28 12.22
CA MET A 1 -6.61 -14.03 12.61
C MET A 1 -5.28 -14.44 13.23
N THR A 2 -4.17 -14.01 12.65
CA THR A 2 -2.83 -14.28 13.20
C THR A 2 -2.33 -13.02 13.90
N ALA A 3 -1.83 -13.17 15.13
CA ALA A 3 -1.19 -12.09 15.86
C ALA A 3 0.19 -11.74 15.29
N ASP A 4 0.82 -12.72 14.62
CA ASP A 4 2.16 -12.62 14.08
C ASP A 4 2.14 -12.68 12.54
N PRO A 5 2.38 -11.56 11.85
CA PRO A 5 2.46 -11.54 10.40
C PRO A 5 3.65 -12.35 9.86
N TRP A 6 4.75 -12.52 10.62
CA TRP A 6 5.92 -13.27 10.16
C TRP A 6 5.66 -14.77 10.10
N ALA A 7 5.13 -15.35 11.18
CA ALA A 7 4.69 -16.74 11.20
C ALA A 7 3.65 -17.02 10.10
N PHE A 8 2.76 -16.06 9.84
CA PHE A 8 1.78 -16.17 8.77
C PHE A 8 2.42 -16.19 7.37
N LEU A 9 3.42 -15.34 7.11
CA LEU A 9 4.16 -15.37 5.84
C LEU A 9 4.86 -16.72 5.65
N SER A 10 5.47 -17.28 6.70
CA SER A 10 6.08 -18.62 6.64
C SER A 10 5.05 -19.70 6.37
N HIS A 11 3.86 -19.61 6.97
CA HIS A 11 2.76 -20.53 6.67
C HIS A 11 2.30 -20.42 5.21
N LEU A 12 2.21 -19.20 4.65
CA LEU A 12 1.90 -19.01 3.23
C LEU A 12 2.98 -19.59 2.31
N ALA A 13 4.26 -19.50 2.69
CA ALA A 13 5.35 -20.12 1.94
C ALA A 13 5.20 -21.65 1.91
N VAL A 14 5.02 -22.28 3.07
CA VAL A 14 4.82 -23.74 3.21
C VAL A 14 3.62 -24.23 2.40
N THR A 15 2.51 -23.47 2.39
CA THR A 15 1.26 -23.91 1.76
C THR A 15 1.20 -23.67 0.25
N ARG A 16 2.02 -22.76 -0.31
CA ARG A 16 1.90 -22.32 -1.71
C ARG A 16 3.08 -22.67 -2.60
N LEU A 17 4.22 -23.04 -2.01
CA LEU A 17 5.50 -23.26 -2.72
C LEU A 17 5.94 -24.71 -2.64
N ASP A 18 6.77 -25.12 -3.60
CA ASP A 18 7.56 -26.34 -3.47
C ASP A 18 8.68 -26.16 -2.43
N LYS A 19 9.30 -27.26 -2.00
CA LYS A 19 10.27 -27.25 -0.90
C LYS A 19 11.47 -26.30 -1.15
N ARG A 20 11.95 -26.23 -2.38
CA ARG A 20 13.09 -25.36 -2.73
C ARG A 20 12.71 -23.89 -2.60
N ASN A 21 11.57 -23.51 -3.17
CA ASN A 21 11.08 -22.13 -3.12
C ASN A 21 10.59 -21.74 -1.72
N GLU A 22 10.05 -22.68 -0.95
CA GLU A 22 9.73 -22.54 0.48
C GLU A 22 10.98 -22.16 1.28
N ASP A 23 12.08 -22.91 1.14
CA ASP A 23 13.32 -22.66 1.88
C ASP A 23 13.90 -21.26 1.56
N ILE A 24 13.88 -20.86 0.28
CA ILE A 24 14.32 -19.52 -0.15
C ILE A 24 13.40 -18.43 0.41
N ALA A 25 12.08 -18.62 0.34
CA ALA A 25 11.12 -17.66 0.88
C ALA A 25 11.28 -17.50 2.40
N ASN A 26 11.45 -18.61 3.14
CA ASN A 26 11.68 -18.59 4.58
C ASN A 26 13.02 -17.93 4.95
N ALA A 27 14.07 -18.09 4.14
CA ALA A 27 15.33 -17.36 4.34
C ALA A 27 15.13 -15.84 4.22
N TYR A 28 14.34 -15.38 3.23
CA TYR A 28 13.97 -13.97 3.12
C TYR A 28 13.08 -13.49 4.27
N ILE A 29 12.09 -14.30 4.70
CA ILE A 29 11.23 -13.96 5.84
C ILE A 29 12.06 -13.78 7.11
N SER A 30 12.96 -14.73 7.39
CA SER A 30 13.85 -14.68 8.56
C SER A 30 14.76 -13.44 8.55
N GLN A 31 15.49 -13.23 7.45
CA GLN A 31 16.36 -12.06 7.32
C GLN A 31 15.57 -10.73 7.37
N GLY A 32 14.37 -10.72 6.79
CA GLY A 32 13.47 -9.58 6.86
C GLY A 32 13.06 -9.26 8.30
N ASN A 33 12.76 -10.29 9.09
CA ASN A 33 12.40 -10.16 10.50
C ASN A 33 13.59 -9.63 11.33
N ASP A 34 14.79 -10.17 11.12
CA ASP A 34 15.99 -9.71 11.80
C ASP A 34 16.25 -8.21 11.58
N PHE A 35 16.14 -7.73 10.33
CA PHE A 35 16.25 -6.31 10.03
C PHE A 35 15.12 -5.47 10.64
N PHE A 36 13.91 -6.02 10.67
CA PHE A 36 12.74 -5.35 11.24
C PHE A 36 12.91 -5.13 12.75
N GLU A 37 13.28 -6.17 13.48
CA GLU A 37 13.56 -6.11 14.92
C GLU A 37 14.74 -5.17 15.22
N ALA A 38 15.82 -5.23 14.43
CA ALA A 38 16.93 -4.28 14.57
C ALA A 38 16.48 -2.82 14.35
N ALA A 39 15.54 -2.58 13.43
CA ALA A 39 14.98 -1.26 13.16
C ALA A 39 14.05 -0.73 14.28
N GLN A 40 13.57 -1.61 15.18
CA GLN A 40 12.79 -1.19 16.35
C GLN A 40 13.67 -0.58 17.46
N ASN A 41 14.99 -0.72 17.38
CA ASN A 41 15.91 -0.07 18.31
C ASN A 41 15.70 1.46 18.29
N PRO A 42 15.68 2.13 19.46
CA PRO A 42 15.38 3.57 19.57
C PRO A 42 16.38 4.50 18.85
N ARG A 43 17.53 4.01 18.38
CA ARG A 43 18.50 4.81 17.61
C ARG A 43 17.93 5.18 16.24
N PHE A 44 17.41 6.40 16.13
CA PHE A 44 16.64 6.88 14.99
C PHE A 44 17.39 6.86 13.63
N HIS A 45 18.68 7.17 13.64
CA HIS A 45 19.42 7.48 12.39
C HIS A 45 19.51 6.32 11.40
N SER A 46 19.61 5.06 11.84
CA SER A 46 19.74 3.89 10.94
C SER A 46 18.41 3.21 10.60
N ARG A 47 17.31 3.57 11.28
CA ARG A 47 16.00 2.90 11.13
C ARG A 47 15.50 2.87 9.68
N PRO A 48 15.60 3.96 8.87
CA PRO A 48 15.11 3.92 7.50
C PRO A 48 15.81 2.87 6.64
N LEU A 49 17.13 2.72 6.81
CA LEU A 49 17.93 1.73 6.09
C LEU A 49 17.53 0.31 6.48
N LEU A 50 17.37 0.06 7.79
CA LEU A 50 17.00 -1.26 8.31
C LEU A 50 15.58 -1.65 7.88
N TYR A 51 14.59 -0.75 8.01
CA TYR A 51 13.24 -1.00 7.51
C TYR A 51 13.20 -1.24 6.01
N TYR A 52 14.00 -0.50 5.23
CA TYR A 52 14.09 -0.77 3.80
C TYR A 52 14.55 -2.20 3.49
N TYR A 53 15.62 -2.68 4.15
CA TYR A 53 16.10 -4.06 3.94
C TYR A 53 15.13 -5.12 4.50
N ALA A 54 14.42 -4.82 5.59
CA ALA A 54 13.34 -5.67 6.07
C ALA A 54 12.26 -5.84 4.99
N PHE A 55 11.75 -4.73 4.44
CA PHE A 55 10.67 -4.79 3.44
C PHE A 55 11.12 -5.29 2.08
N LEU A 56 12.37 -5.04 1.66
CA LEU A 56 12.93 -5.66 0.46
C LEU A 56 12.86 -7.19 0.56
N ASN A 57 13.27 -7.75 1.69
CA ASN A 57 13.23 -9.19 1.91
C ASN A 57 11.79 -9.72 1.97
N VAL A 58 10.90 -9.05 2.70
CA VAL A 58 9.48 -9.45 2.76
C VAL A 58 8.80 -9.37 1.40
N VAL A 59 9.11 -8.36 0.58
CA VAL A 59 8.61 -8.26 -0.79
C VAL A 59 9.16 -9.38 -1.69
N LYS A 60 10.44 -9.77 -1.55
CA LYS A 60 10.98 -10.93 -2.27
C LYS A 60 10.23 -12.22 -1.90
N ALA A 61 10.00 -12.46 -0.62
CA ALA A 61 9.19 -13.60 -0.16
C ALA A 61 7.75 -13.53 -0.71
N ALA A 62 7.12 -12.35 -0.68
CA ALA A 62 5.79 -12.11 -1.21
C ALA A 62 5.69 -12.45 -2.72
N LEU A 63 6.69 -12.02 -3.50
CA LEU A 63 6.78 -12.32 -4.93
C LEU A 63 6.93 -13.83 -5.19
N LEU A 64 7.78 -14.52 -4.43
CA LEU A 64 7.89 -15.98 -4.50
C LEU A 64 6.56 -16.67 -4.15
N ILE A 65 5.91 -16.27 -3.04
CA ILE A 65 4.58 -16.78 -2.62
C ILE A 65 3.52 -16.57 -3.71
N ARG A 66 3.65 -15.51 -4.51
CA ARG A 66 2.82 -15.22 -5.70
C ARG A 66 3.29 -15.91 -6.97
N ARG A 67 4.28 -16.81 -6.87
CA ARG A 67 4.88 -17.61 -7.94
C ARG A 67 5.56 -16.77 -9.02
N VAL A 68 6.11 -15.61 -8.66
CA VAL A 68 6.99 -14.82 -9.52
C VAL A 68 8.40 -15.42 -9.45
N PRO A 69 8.99 -15.90 -10.56
CA PRO A 69 10.28 -16.57 -10.54
C PRO A 69 11.41 -15.54 -10.45
N LEU A 70 11.89 -15.28 -9.23
CA LEU A 70 12.97 -14.33 -9.01
C LEU A 70 14.34 -14.93 -9.36
N PRO A 71 15.21 -14.21 -10.09
CA PRO A 71 16.57 -14.66 -10.33
C PRO A 71 17.43 -14.50 -9.06
N PRO A 72 18.53 -15.26 -8.91
CA PRO A 72 19.40 -15.19 -7.73
C PRO A 72 19.94 -13.77 -7.45
N LEU A 73 20.20 -12.99 -8.50
CA LEU A 73 20.73 -11.63 -8.44
C LEU A 73 19.66 -10.59 -8.81
N ALA A 74 18.51 -10.65 -8.16
CA ALA A 74 17.47 -9.63 -8.32
C ALA A 74 17.91 -8.27 -7.75
N ARG A 75 17.69 -7.22 -8.54
CA ARG A 75 17.96 -5.81 -8.24
C ARG A 75 16.74 -5.14 -7.61
N HIS A 76 16.95 -3.98 -7.00
CA HIS A 76 15.89 -3.26 -6.29
C HIS A 76 14.75 -2.78 -7.21
N GLY A 77 14.98 -2.54 -8.51
CA GLY A 77 13.95 -1.96 -9.39
C GLY A 77 13.67 -0.47 -9.17
N ILE A 78 14.40 0.17 -8.26
CA ILE A 78 14.26 1.58 -7.89
C ILE A 78 15.64 2.16 -7.54
N ASN A 79 15.89 3.42 -7.87
CA ASN A 79 17.16 4.10 -7.57
C ASN A 79 17.00 5.56 -7.13
N ASP A 80 17.97 6.02 -6.35
CA ASP A 80 18.17 7.41 -5.95
C ASP A 80 19.07 8.11 -6.99
N PRO A 81 18.52 8.93 -7.90
CA PRO A 81 19.30 9.52 -8.98
C PRO A 81 20.33 10.53 -8.51
N ARG A 82 21.44 10.66 -9.25
CA ARG A 82 22.48 11.67 -8.99
C ARG A 82 21.96 13.12 -8.94
N ALA A 83 20.81 13.39 -9.57
CA ALA A 83 20.14 14.69 -9.51
C ALA A 83 19.80 15.09 -8.06
N ASN A 84 19.54 14.12 -7.18
CA ASN A 84 19.31 14.31 -5.74
C ASN A 84 20.59 14.68 -4.96
N SER A 85 21.72 14.92 -5.61
CA SER A 85 22.97 15.36 -4.96
C SER A 85 23.40 16.79 -5.34
N ARG A 86 22.63 17.49 -6.20
CA ARG A 86 23.00 18.84 -6.66
C ARG A 86 22.70 19.92 -5.61
N GLN A 87 23.55 20.95 -5.53
CA GLN A 87 23.49 21.99 -4.49
C GLN A 87 22.09 22.66 -4.41
N ARG A 88 21.57 22.83 -3.17
CA ARG A 88 20.20 23.26 -2.78
C ARG A 88 19.11 22.17 -2.75
N LEU A 89 19.42 21.01 -2.17
CA LEU A 89 18.48 19.89 -1.99
C LEU A 89 17.33 20.26 -1.04
N ARG A 90 16.21 20.71 -1.58
CA ARG A 90 14.94 20.74 -0.88
C ARG A 90 14.27 19.38 -1.02
N PHE A 91 13.68 18.86 0.05
CA PHE A 91 12.95 17.58 0.05
C PHE A 91 11.90 17.51 -1.06
N ALA A 92 11.21 18.62 -1.33
CA ALA A 92 10.20 18.72 -2.38
C ALA A 92 10.71 18.44 -3.81
N GLY A 93 12.03 18.58 -4.05
CA GLY A 93 12.67 18.30 -5.33
C GLY A 93 13.26 16.89 -5.45
N GLN A 94 13.19 16.08 -4.38
CA GLN A 94 13.79 14.75 -4.36
C GLN A 94 12.92 13.75 -5.10
N THR A 95 13.55 12.89 -5.89
CA THR A 95 12.87 11.89 -6.72
C THR A 95 13.42 10.49 -6.52
N VAL A 96 12.62 9.49 -6.86
CA VAL A 96 13.09 8.11 -7.10
C VAL A 96 12.85 7.76 -8.57
N ASN A 97 13.78 7.02 -9.17
CA ASN A 97 13.64 6.52 -10.52
C ASN A 97 13.30 5.02 -10.50
N ILE A 98 12.27 4.64 -11.24
CA ILE A 98 11.75 3.27 -11.28
C ILE A 98 12.29 2.56 -12.53
N GLN A 99 12.79 1.34 -12.40
CA GLN A 99 13.23 0.52 -13.53
C GLN A 99 12.07 -0.08 -14.31
N ASN A 100 12.33 -0.56 -15.52
CA ASN A 100 11.29 -1.21 -16.31
C ASN A 100 11.12 -2.62 -15.77
N VAL A 101 9.96 -3.22 -16.05
CA VAL A 101 9.80 -4.66 -15.87
C VAL A 101 10.87 -5.35 -16.71
N ALA A 102 11.63 -6.24 -16.09
CA ALA A 102 12.63 -7.06 -16.77
C ALA A 102 12.02 -8.40 -17.18
N ALA A 103 12.44 -8.94 -18.33
CA ALA A 103 11.92 -10.21 -18.84
C ALA A 103 12.21 -11.40 -17.91
N ASP A 104 13.27 -11.30 -17.12
CA ASP A 104 13.71 -12.30 -16.14
C ASP A 104 13.20 -12.00 -14.72
N HIS A 105 12.29 -11.03 -14.54
CA HIS A 105 11.77 -10.59 -13.25
C HIS A 105 12.84 -10.09 -12.26
N SER A 106 14.00 -9.65 -12.76
CA SER A 106 15.11 -9.18 -11.92
C SER A 106 14.89 -7.83 -11.23
N GLU A 107 13.86 -7.06 -11.59
CA GLU A 107 13.60 -5.73 -11.02
C GLU A 107 12.45 -5.80 -9.99
N ILE A 108 12.79 -5.85 -8.70
CA ILE A 108 11.84 -6.14 -7.61
C ILE A 108 10.71 -5.13 -7.49
N PHE A 109 11.00 -3.82 -7.51
CA PHE A 109 9.95 -2.81 -7.35
C PHE A 109 8.89 -2.83 -8.47
N PRO A 110 9.24 -2.92 -9.77
CA PRO A 110 8.27 -3.16 -10.83
C PRO A 110 7.40 -4.42 -10.62
N GLU A 111 8.00 -5.55 -10.23
CA GLU A 111 7.25 -6.78 -9.95
C GLU A 111 6.32 -6.61 -8.74
N PHE A 112 6.76 -5.89 -7.71
CA PHE A 112 5.94 -5.57 -6.55
C PHE A 112 4.70 -4.75 -6.94
N VAL A 113 4.86 -3.74 -7.80
CA VAL A 113 3.73 -2.93 -8.29
C VAL A 113 2.76 -3.78 -9.12
N ARG A 114 3.27 -4.71 -9.96
CA ARG A 114 2.43 -5.67 -10.70
C ARG A 114 1.65 -6.59 -9.77
N MET A 115 2.32 -7.11 -8.73
CA MET A 115 1.72 -7.99 -7.73
C MET A 115 0.55 -7.32 -7.00
N LEU A 116 0.64 -6.01 -6.74
CA LEU A 116 -0.45 -5.22 -6.15
C LEU A 116 -1.61 -4.93 -7.11
N GLY A 117 -1.62 -5.53 -8.32
CA GLY A 117 -2.70 -5.39 -9.30
C GLY A 117 -2.55 -4.19 -10.25
N HIS A 118 -1.36 -3.59 -10.32
CA HIS A 118 -1.10 -2.42 -11.17
C HIS A 118 -0.06 -2.75 -12.26
N PRO A 119 -0.47 -3.45 -13.36
CA PRO A 119 0.46 -3.85 -14.41
C PRO A 119 0.90 -2.70 -15.32
N ALA A 120 0.26 -1.53 -15.23
CA ALA A 120 0.65 -0.36 -16.00
C ALA A 120 1.98 0.19 -15.48
N ALA A 121 2.85 0.61 -16.40
CA ALA A 121 4.10 1.26 -16.03
C ALA A 121 3.81 2.54 -15.23
N LEU A 122 4.34 2.61 -14.01
CA LEU A 122 4.40 3.86 -13.27
C LEU A 122 5.27 4.87 -14.03
N SER A 123 5.11 6.15 -13.69
CA SER A 123 6.03 7.17 -14.18
C SER A 123 7.47 6.79 -13.83
N ARG A 124 8.40 6.97 -14.78
CA ARG A 124 9.82 6.58 -14.63
C ARG A 124 10.53 7.32 -13.50
N SER A 125 10.02 8.49 -13.13
CA SER A 125 10.52 9.30 -12.02
C SER A 125 9.33 9.79 -11.20
N LEU A 126 9.41 9.62 -9.88
CA LEU A 126 8.38 10.04 -8.94
C LEU A 126 9.01 10.94 -7.88
N ARG A 127 8.39 12.06 -7.57
CA ARG A 127 8.83 12.90 -6.45
C ARG A 127 8.48 12.21 -5.14
N VAL A 128 9.42 12.19 -4.20
CA VAL A 128 9.24 11.56 -2.88
C VAL A 128 8.10 12.22 -2.12
N ILE A 129 7.97 13.55 -2.21
CA ILE A 129 6.86 14.29 -1.61
C ILE A 129 5.49 13.87 -2.18
N ASP A 130 5.42 13.53 -3.47
CA ASP A 130 4.17 13.07 -4.09
C ASP A 130 3.82 11.63 -3.71
N LEU A 131 4.80 10.83 -3.25
CA LEU A 131 4.53 9.49 -2.75
C LEU A 131 3.87 9.55 -1.37
N LEU A 132 4.27 10.49 -0.51
CA LEU A 132 3.73 10.64 0.85
C LEU A 132 2.22 10.88 0.83
N ARG A 133 1.68 11.53 -0.21
CA ARG A 133 0.24 11.76 -0.38
C ARG A 133 -0.58 10.47 -0.44
N PHE A 134 0.04 9.36 -0.88
CA PHE A 134 -0.60 8.05 -1.06
C PHE A 134 -0.51 7.17 0.19
N VAL A 135 0.02 7.68 1.30
CA VAL A 135 0.12 6.95 2.56
C VAL A 135 -1.02 7.42 3.48
N PRO A 136 -2.10 6.63 3.64
CA PRO A 136 -3.27 7.14 4.34
C PRO A 136 -3.06 7.30 5.85
N SER A 137 -2.12 6.57 6.45
CA SER A 137 -1.79 6.69 7.88
C SER A 137 -1.16 8.02 8.27
N ILE A 138 -0.61 8.79 7.32
CA ILE A 138 -0.01 10.12 7.56
C ILE A 138 -0.74 11.24 6.79
N HIS A 139 -1.87 10.92 6.15
CA HIS A 139 -2.45 11.80 5.14
C HIS A 139 -2.89 13.14 5.73
N ARG A 140 -3.40 13.15 6.95
CA ARG A 140 -3.81 14.39 7.62
C ARG A 140 -2.61 15.31 7.81
N THR A 141 -1.51 14.79 8.32
CA THR A 141 -0.25 15.52 8.47
C THR A 141 0.30 15.97 7.12
N PHE A 142 0.19 15.15 6.08
CA PHE A 142 0.52 15.55 4.70
C PHE A 142 -0.28 16.76 4.22
N THR A 143 -1.61 16.71 4.32
CA THR A 143 -2.47 17.82 3.86
C THR A 143 -2.15 19.13 4.60
N GLN A 144 -1.80 19.05 5.89
CA GLN A 144 -1.42 20.20 6.70
C GLN A 144 -0.03 20.75 6.36
N VAL A 145 1.00 19.90 6.32
CA VAL A 145 2.40 20.31 6.08
C VAL A 145 2.61 20.79 4.65
N VAL A 146 1.94 20.15 3.68
CA VAL A 146 2.13 20.44 2.25
C VAL A 146 1.06 21.40 1.70
N ALA A 147 0.03 21.72 2.49
CA ALA A 147 -1.13 22.50 2.06
C ALA A 147 -1.78 21.91 0.79
N SER A 148 -2.00 20.60 0.80
CA SER A 148 -2.65 19.85 -0.30
C SER A 148 -4.09 19.52 0.08
N PRO A 149 -5.05 19.55 -0.88
CA PRO A 149 -6.38 19.00 -0.63
C PRO A 149 -6.30 17.49 -0.31
N PRO A 150 -7.28 16.95 0.44
CA PRO A 150 -7.34 15.53 0.72
C PRO A 150 -7.60 14.74 -0.57
N ILE A 151 -7.07 13.53 -0.63
CA ILE A 151 -7.29 12.61 -1.76
C ILE A 151 -7.95 11.30 -1.33
N PHE A 152 -8.16 11.08 -0.03
CA PHE A 152 -8.80 9.87 0.45
C PHE A 152 -10.25 10.16 0.77
N VAL A 153 -11.15 9.38 0.17
CA VAL A 153 -12.58 9.38 0.47
C VAL A 153 -12.84 8.23 1.42
N PRO A 154 -13.15 8.50 2.71
CA PRO A 154 -13.42 7.44 3.68
C PRO A 154 -14.60 6.56 3.26
N VAL A 155 -14.38 5.25 3.28
CA VAL A 155 -15.43 4.25 3.09
C VAL A 155 -15.96 3.85 4.45
N ALA A 156 -17.26 4.07 4.69
CA ALA A 156 -17.91 3.62 5.92
C ALA A 156 -18.09 2.10 5.91
N ARG A 157 -18.48 1.53 4.76
CA ARG A 157 -18.64 0.07 4.62
C ARG A 157 -18.65 -0.40 3.17
N PHE A 158 -18.10 -1.58 2.94
CA PHE A 158 -18.40 -2.42 1.79
C PHE A 158 -19.36 -3.54 2.21
N GLU A 159 -20.48 -3.70 1.52
CA GLU A 159 -21.46 -4.76 1.74
C GLU A 159 -21.61 -5.61 0.49
N ILE A 160 -21.44 -6.92 0.61
CA ILE A 160 -21.81 -7.84 -0.46
C ILE A 160 -23.31 -8.10 -0.35
N ARG A 161 -24.02 -7.81 -1.44
CA ARG A 161 -25.46 -8.01 -1.59
C ARG A 161 -25.69 -9.24 -2.45
N TYR A 162 -26.71 -10.02 -2.10
CA TYR A 162 -27.12 -11.20 -2.87
C TYR A 162 -28.64 -11.24 -2.99
N ARG A 163 -29.15 -11.44 -4.21
CA ARG A 163 -30.58 -11.60 -4.46
C ARG A 163 -30.82 -12.45 -5.70
N ARG A 164 -31.60 -13.53 -5.57
CA ARG A 164 -32.04 -14.38 -6.70
C ARG A 164 -30.88 -14.83 -7.61
N GLY A 165 -29.75 -15.24 -7.03
CA GLY A 165 -28.58 -15.68 -7.80
C GLY A 165 -27.71 -14.57 -8.36
N TRP A 166 -27.99 -13.30 -8.05
CA TRP A 166 -27.17 -12.15 -8.42
C TRP A 166 -26.45 -11.59 -7.20
N MET A 167 -25.20 -11.18 -7.39
CA MET A 167 -24.34 -10.60 -6.36
C MET A 167 -23.77 -9.27 -6.83
N TRP A 168 -23.68 -8.30 -5.93
CA TRP A 168 -23.03 -7.01 -6.18
C TRP A 168 -22.47 -6.46 -4.88
N ALA A 169 -21.59 -5.46 -4.97
CA ALA A 169 -21.12 -4.74 -3.79
C ALA A 169 -21.81 -3.39 -3.66
N ARG A 170 -22.17 -3.03 -2.43
CA ARG A 170 -22.62 -1.70 -2.03
C ARG A 170 -21.54 -1.02 -1.21
N LEU A 171 -21.13 0.14 -1.68
CA LEU A 171 -20.22 1.05 -1.02
C LEU A 171 -21.04 2.14 -0.31
N ARG A 172 -20.83 2.28 1.00
CA ARG A 172 -21.49 3.29 1.85
C ARG A 172 -20.46 4.32 2.31
N MET A 173 -20.84 5.59 2.27
CA MET A 173 -20.05 6.73 2.77
C MET A 173 -20.92 7.64 3.63
N THR A 174 -20.30 8.33 4.57
CA THR A 174 -20.99 9.33 5.40
C THR A 174 -21.03 10.67 4.68
N ARG A 175 -22.22 11.19 4.40
CA ARG A 175 -22.44 12.41 3.61
C ARG A 175 -21.87 13.67 4.26
N THR A 176 -21.86 13.72 5.59
CA THR A 176 -21.38 14.85 6.38
C THR A 176 -19.89 14.77 6.70
N ASP A 177 -19.20 13.70 6.28
CA ASP A 177 -17.76 13.58 6.45
C ASP A 177 -17.05 14.58 5.53
N ARG A 178 -16.13 15.36 6.10
CA ARG A 178 -15.43 16.44 5.38
C ARG A 178 -14.57 15.90 4.24
N ASP A 179 -13.88 14.79 4.45
CA ASP A 179 -13.02 14.20 3.41
C ASP A 179 -13.88 13.61 2.29
N VAL A 180 -15.08 13.10 2.61
CA VAL A 180 -16.07 12.72 1.59
C VAL A 180 -16.53 13.95 0.79
N HIS A 181 -16.86 15.05 1.46
CA HIS A 181 -17.25 16.29 0.78
C HIS A 181 -16.14 16.81 -0.16
N ASP A 182 -14.90 16.84 0.32
CA ASP A 182 -13.77 17.46 -0.37
C ASP A 182 -13.23 16.57 -1.53
N ALA A 183 -13.15 15.24 -1.36
CA ALA A 183 -12.48 14.34 -2.33
C ALA A 183 -13.44 13.50 -3.19
N LEU A 184 -14.69 13.22 -2.77
CA LEU A 184 -15.63 12.42 -3.57
C LEU A 184 -15.97 13.06 -4.92
N PRO A 185 -16.13 14.39 -5.06
CA PRO A 185 -16.45 15.01 -6.35
C PRO A 185 -15.45 14.67 -7.45
N GLY A 186 -14.15 14.62 -7.14
CA GLY A 186 -13.10 14.20 -8.08
C GLY A 186 -13.08 12.68 -8.27
N ALA A 187 -13.20 11.91 -7.19
CA ALA A 187 -13.19 10.45 -7.27
C ALA A 187 -14.33 9.90 -8.15
N ARG A 188 -15.56 10.42 -7.98
CA ARG A 188 -16.77 9.86 -8.58
C ARG A 188 -16.90 10.10 -10.08
N VAL A 189 -16.22 11.10 -10.63
CA VAL A 189 -16.26 11.41 -12.08
C VAL A 189 -15.19 10.65 -12.87
N ARG A 190 -14.29 9.94 -12.19
CA ARG A 190 -13.25 9.16 -12.86
C ARG A 190 -13.86 7.97 -13.58
N ARG A 191 -13.37 7.71 -14.79
CA ARG A 191 -13.75 6.51 -15.58
C ARG A 191 -13.61 5.20 -14.79
N ALA A 192 -12.56 5.07 -13.98
CA ALA A 192 -12.38 3.89 -13.14
C ALA A 192 -13.50 3.71 -12.11
N PHE A 193 -14.00 4.80 -11.53
CA PHE A 193 -15.11 4.78 -10.59
C PHE A 193 -16.44 4.56 -11.32
N THR A 194 -16.75 5.36 -12.34
CA THR A 194 -18.03 5.28 -13.07
C THR A 194 -18.22 3.98 -13.84
N TYR A 195 -17.13 3.28 -14.21
CA TYR A 195 -17.19 1.95 -14.79
C TYR A 195 -17.64 0.89 -13.78
N VAL A 196 -17.32 1.09 -12.51
CA VAL A 196 -17.56 0.11 -11.44
C VAL A 196 -18.83 0.44 -10.69
N PHE A 197 -19.02 1.70 -10.29
CA PHE A 197 -20.04 2.14 -9.35
C PHE A 197 -21.05 3.07 -10.00
N SER A 198 -22.32 2.86 -9.64
CA SER A 198 -23.44 3.77 -9.91
C SER A 198 -24.04 4.24 -8.58
N GLN A 199 -24.42 5.51 -8.49
CA GLN A 199 -25.06 6.03 -7.28
C GLN A 199 -26.50 5.51 -7.21
N VAL A 200 -26.92 5.03 -6.04
CA VAL A 200 -28.29 4.60 -5.77
C VAL A 200 -28.89 5.45 -4.65
N GLU A 201 -30.22 5.44 -4.56
CA GLU A 201 -30.91 6.09 -3.45
C GLU A 201 -30.52 5.44 -2.12
N SER A 202 -30.29 6.27 -1.10
CA SER A 202 -30.02 5.80 0.25
C SER A 202 -31.27 5.96 1.09
N GLU A 203 -31.66 4.89 1.79
CA GLU A 203 -32.72 4.91 2.80
C GLU A 203 -32.34 5.77 4.03
N ARG A 204 -31.08 6.21 4.12
CA ARG A 204 -30.55 7.00 5.24
C ARG A 204 -30.05 8.35 4.73
N ASN A 205 -30.69 9.42 5.17
CA ASN A 205 -30.38 10.80 4.75
C ASN A 205 -28.95 11.27 5.08
N HIS A 206 -28.18 10.55 5.89
CA HIS A 206 -26.78 10.86 6.21
C HIS A 206 -25.78 10.02 5.42
N GLU A 207 -26.22 9.14 4.52
CA GLU A 207 -25.35 8.22 3.79
C GLU A 207 -25.42 8.38 2.28
N LEU A 208 -24.29 8.18 1.61
CA LEU A 208 -24.21 8.05 0.16
C LEU A 208 -23.96 6.58 -0.19
N TRP A 209 -24.79 6.03 -1.10
CA TRP A 209 -24.71 4.64 -1.51
C TRP A 209 -24.31 4.56 -2.99
N PHE A 210 -23.36 3.68 -3.27
CA PHE A 210 -22.92 3.34 -4.61
C PHE A 210 -22.93 1.83 -4.78
N GLU A 211 -23.44 1.33 -5.89
CA GLU A 211 -23.51 -0.10 -6.17
C GLU A 211 -22.73 -0.47 -7.42
N THR A 212 -22.09 -1.65 -7.37
CA THR A 212 -21.45 -2.21 -8.55
C THR A 212 -22.46 -2.76 -9.53
N THR A 213 -22.01 -3.03 -10.76
CA THR A 213 -22.74 -3.96 -11.64
C THR A 213 -22.93 -5.32 -10.96
N THR A 214 -24.00 -6.01 -11.34
CA THR A 214 -24.37 -7.31 -10.77
C THR A 214 -23.70 -8.46 -11.51
N PHE A 215 -23.23 -9.45 -10.76
CA PHE A 215 -22.62 -10.67 -11.26
C PHE A 215 -23.54 -11.85 -10.94
N ARG A 216 -23.67 -12.80 -11.87
CA ARG A 216 -24.41 -14.04 -11.62
C ARG A 216 -23.56 -14.94 -10.73
N ALA A 217 -24.01 -15.21 -9.53
CA ALA A 217 -23.36 -16.15 -8.63
C ALA A 217 -23.42 -17.55 -9.25
N GLN A 218 -22.26 -18.17 -9.44
CA GLN A 218 -22.20 -19.55 -9.94
C GLN A 218 -22.71 -20.51 -8.87
N THR A 219 -23.51 -21.50 -9.28
CA THR A 219 -24.23 -22.44 -8.42
C THR A 219 -23.34 -23.28 -7.49
N ARG A 220 -22.02 -23.32 -7.72
CA ARG A 220 -21.05 -24.11 -6.95
C ARG A 220 -20.09 -23.29 -6.07
N GLY A 221 -20.29 -21.98 -5.92
CA GLY A 221 -19.52 -21.20 -4.94
C GLY A 221 -19.59 -19.68 -5.15
N THR A 222 -19.90 -18.96 -4.08
CA THR A 222 -19.91 -17.49 -4.04
C THR A 222 -18.52 -16.88 -4.11
N ASP A 223 -17.48 -17.63 -3.73
CA ASP A 223 -16.12 -17.13 -3.54
C ASP A 223 -15.49 -16.57 -4.82
N ASN A 224 -15.70 -17.24 -5.96
CA ASN A 224 -15.21 -16.74 -7.26
C ASN A 224 -15.89 -15.40 -7.63
N THR A 225 -17.19 -15.27 -7.33
CA THR A 225 -17.92 -14.03 -7.61
C THR A 225 -17.46 -12.90 -6.69
N ILE A 226 -17.19 -13.20 -5.41
CA ILE A 226 -16.60 -12.27 -4.45
C ILE A 226 -15.20 -11.84 -4.91
N ALA A 227 -14.37 -12.77 -5.38
CA ALA A 227 -13.03 -12.46 -5.89
C ALA A 227 -13.08 -11.54 -7.13
N GLN A 228 -14.04 -11.77 -8.03
CA GLN A 228 -14.30 -10.90 -9.19
C GLN A 228 -14.73 -9.50 -8.76
N LEU A 229 -15.67 -9.38 -7.81
CA LEU A 229 -16.08 -8.09 -7.25
C LEU A 229 -14.90 -7.36 -6.59
N ALA A 230 -14.10 -8.07 -5.80
CA ALA A 230 -12.92 -7.48 -5.16
C ALA A 230 -11.88 -6.99 -6.19
N ALA A 231 -11.65 -7.73 -7.27
CA ALA A 231 -10.78 -7.31 -8.36
C ALA A 231 -11.32 -6.06 -9.09
N LEU A 232 -12.63 -6.01 -9.35
CA LEU A 232 -13.31 -4.87 -9.95
C LEU A 232 -13.15 -3.61 -9.08
N ILE A 233 -13.43 -3.72 -7.78
CA ILE A 233 -13.36 -2.61 -6.82
C ILE A 233 -11.91 -2.12 -6.66
N ARG A 234 -10.93 -3.02 -6.60
CA ARG A 234 -9.50 -2.66 -6.56
C ARG A 234 -9.10 -1.75 -7.73
N GLY A 235 -9.67 -1.96 -8.91
CA GLY A 235 -9.45 -1.12 -10.09
C GLY A 235 -9.85 0.36 -9.91
N CYS A 236 -10.68 0.69 -8.92
CA CYS A 236 -11.05 2.07 -8.59
C CYS A 236 -9.95 2.84 -7.85
N GLY A 237 -8.95 2.15 -7.31
CA GLY A 237 -7.96 2.71 -6.40
C GLY A 237 -8.47 2.72 -4.98
N ILE A 238 -8.18 1.64 -4.25
CA ILE A 238 -8.47 1.48 -2.83
C ILE A 238 -7.17 1.58 -2.04
N ALA A 239 -7.21 2.26 -0.90
CA ALA A 239 -6.16 2.21 0.10
C ALA A 239 -6.75 1.84 1.45
N ALA A 240 -5.90 1.33 2.34
CA ALA A 240 -6.33 0.88 3.66
C ALA A 240 -5.35 1.36 4.74
N VAL A 241 -5.88 1.59 5.94
CA VAL A 241 -5.11 1.84 7.16
C VAL A 241 -5.53 0.83 8.20
N LEU A 242 -4.56 0.12 8.78
CA LEU A 242 -4.81 -0.72 9.94
C LEU A 242 -5.01 0.17 11.18
N THR A 243 -6.12 -0.02 11.87
CA THR A 243 -6.47 0.67 13.12
C THR A 243 -6.67 -0.36 14.24
N ALA A 244 -6.96 0.13 15.46
CA ALA A 244 -7.32 -0.74 16.58
C ALA A 244 -8.59 -1.57 16.31
N GLU A 245 -9.50 -1.07 15.47
CA GLU A 245 -10.77 -1.70 15.12
C GLU A 245 -10.68 -2.55 13.82
N GLY A 246 -9.48 -2.73 13.27
CA GLY A 246 -9.25 -3.37 11.97
C GLY A 246 -9.00 -2.37 10.85
N TYR A 247 -9.24 -2.75 9.60
CA TYR A 247 -8.94 -1.90 8.46
C TYR A 247 -10.01 -0.86 8.20
N ARG A 248 -9.58 0.40 8.06
CA ARG A 248 -10.38 1.47 7.45
C ARG A 248 -9.99 1.61 5.99
N PHE A 249 -10.97 1.52 5.11
CA PHE A 249 -10.78 1.63 3.66
C PHE A 249 -11.06 3.03 3.16
N TYR A 250 -10.37 3.40 2.09
CA TYR A 250 -10.51 4.68 1.41
C TYR A 250 -10.53 4.46 -0.09
N LEU A 251 -11.40 5.18 -0.80
CA LEU A 251 -11.23 5.42 -2.22
C LEU A 251 -10.19 6.52 -2.41
N VAL A 252 -9.31 6.36 -3.38
CA VAL A 252 -8.23 7.32 -3.64
C VAL A 252 -8.61 8.18 -4.83
N ASP A 253 -8.77 9.48 -4.65
CA ASP A 253 -8.92 10.46 -5.71
C ASP A 253 -7.56 10.87 -6.30
N ALA A 254 -7.05 10.07 -7.23
CA ALA A 254 -5.89 10.43 -8.03
C ALA A 254 -6.04 10.02 -9.50
N PRO A 255 -5.59 10.85 -10.45
CA PRO A 255 -5.54 10.46 -11.85
C PRO A 255 -4.73 9.16 -12.03
N ARG A 256 -5.21 8.24 -12.88
CA ARG A 256 -4.57 6.92 -13.10
C ARG A 256 -3.07 7.00 -13.39
N ARG A 257 -2.63 8.03 -14.14
CA ARG A 257 -1.21 8.25 -14.49
C ARG A 257 -0.32 8.59 -13.29
N LEU A 258 -0.91 9.13 -12.22
CA LEU A 258 -0.19 9.55 -11.01
C LEU A 258 -0.45 8.63 -9.83
N PHE A 259 -1.40 7.70 -9.94
CA PHE A 259 -1.77 6.79 -8.87
C PHE A 259 -0.64 5.81 -8.59
N VAL A 260 -0.26 5.68 -7.32
CA VAL A 260 0.68 4.68 -6.82
C VAL A 260 0.00 3.95 -5.67
N PRO A 261 -0.06 2.59 -5.69
CA PRO A 261 -0.58 1.83 -4.57
C PRO A 261 0.11 2.20 -3.27
N TYR A 262 -0.62 2.31 -2.16
CA TYR A 262 -0.07 2.84 -0.91
C TYR A 262 1.13 2.02 -0.39
N LEU A 263 1.10 0.68 -0.51
CA LEU A 263 2.25 -0.17 -0.17
C LEU A 263 3.47 0.10 -1.05
N ALA A 264 3.27 0.27 -2.37
CA ALA A 264 4.36 0.66 -3.27
C ALA A 264 4.90 2.06 -2.96
N ALA A 265 4.03 3.01 -2.58
CA ALA A 265 4.44 4.34 -2.14
C ALA A 265 5.29 4.28 -0.86
N MET A 266 4.82 3.56 0.16
CA MET A 266 5.57 3.30 1.40
C MET A 266 6.95 2.71 1.12
N TYR A 267 7.01 1.68 0.27
CA TYR A 267 8.26 1.04 -0.14
C TYR A 267 9.22 2.02 -0.85
N ALA A 268 8.71 2.84 -1.78
CA ALA A 268 9.53 3.78 -2.52
C ALA A 268 10.06 4.92 -1.63
N ILE A 269 9.25 5.39 -0.67
CA ILE A 269 9.68 6.41 0.31
C ILE A 269 10.76 5.84 1.22
N ILE A 270 10.57 4.65 1.80
CA ILE A 270 11.56 4.07 2.71
C ILE A 270 12.84 3.65 1.99
N PHE A 271 12.76 3.23 0.72
CA PHE A 271 13.93 3.08 -0.14
C PHE A 271 14.74 4.38 -0.22
N TYR A 272 14.07 5.50 -0.52
CA TYR A 272 14.74 6.79 -0.62
C TYR A 272 15.35 7.22 0.72
N LEU A 273 14.58 7.15 1.81
CA LEU A 273 15.07 7.49 3.15
C LEU A 273 16.26 6.61 3.54
N GLY A 274 16.21 5.30 3.30
CA GLY A 274 17.33 4.40 3.52
C GLY A 274 18.56 4.74 2.68
N SER A 275 18.38 5.12 1.41
CA SER A 275 19.46 5.57 0.54
C SER A 275 20.18 6.80 1.11
N ILE A 276 19.43 7.83 1.49
CA ILE A 276 20.03 9.06 2.02
C ILE A 276 20.60 8.87 3.43
N THR A 277 20.00 8.03 4.28
CA THR A 277 20.59 7.62 5.56
C THR A 277 21.97 7.00 5.36
N ARG A 278 22.14 6.17 4.32
CA ARG A 278 23.39 5.45 4.06
C ARG A 278 24.45 6.29 3.33
N TYR A 279 24.05 7.04 2.31
CA TYR A 279 24.97 7.68 1.37
C TYR A 279 25.04 9.21 1.51
N LYS A 280 24.05 9.83 2.15
CA LYS A 280 23.91 11.30 2.27
C LYS A 280 23.34 11.69 3.64
N PRO A 281 23.99 11.29 4.77
CA PRO A 281 23.43 11.48 6.11
C PRO A 281 23.14 12.96 6.43
N ASP A 282 23.92 13.90 5.89
CA ASP A 282 23.67 15.34 6.05
C ASP A 282 22.35 15.79 5.39
N VAL A 283 21.93 15.14 4.30
CA VAL A 283 20.65 15.40 3.63
C VAL A 283 19.50 14.86 4.46
N PHE A 284 19.68 13.66 5.04
CA PHE A 284 18.70 13.08 5.96
C PHE A 284 18.51 14.01 7.18
N ASP A 285 19.60 14.45 7.81
CA ASP A 285 19.58 15.35 8.97
C ASP A 285 18.87 16.68 8.66
N LYS A 286 19.07 17.25 7.47
CA LYS A 286 18.34 18.45 6.99
C LYS A 286 16.84 18.23 6.81
N ILE A 287 16.41 17.02 6.41
CA ILE A 287 14.99 16.68 6.24
C ILE A 287 14.32 16.56 7.61
N ILE A 288 14.95 15.82 8.53
CA ILE A 288 14.40 15.57 9.88
C ILE A 288 14.49 16.80 10.80
N SER A 289 15.32 17.79 10.48
CA SER A 289 15.34 19.11 11.17
C SER A 289 14.52 20.18 10.45
N GLY A 290 13.98 19.87 9.26
CA GLY A 290 13.31 20.81 8.39
C GLY A 290 11.79 20.82 8.53
N LYS A 291 11.13 21.53 7.60
CA LYS A 291 9.66 21.66 7.55
C LYS A 291 8.92 20.32 7.40
N GLN A 292 9.59 19.30 6.87
CA GLN A 292 9.02 17.97 6.66
C GLN A 292 9.35 16.98 7.78
N SER A 293 10.01 17.43 8.85
CA SER A 293 10.34 16.60 10.01
C SER A 293 9.13 15.81 10.52
N TRP A 294 8.06 16.53 10.88
CA TRP A 294 6.85 15.92 11.44
C TRP A 294 6.26 14.82 10.56
N ILE A 295 6.10 15.05 9.25
CA ILE A 295 5.54 14.03 8.36
C ILE A 295 6.47 12.81 8.22
N ILE A 296 7.79 12.99 8.22
CA ILE A 296 8.74 11.89 8.12
C ILE A 296 8.81 11.08 9.41
N GLU A 297 8.74 11.74 10.57
CA GLU A 297 8.66 11.08 11.87
C GLU A 297 7.39 10.23 11.99
N GLU A 298 6.24 10.81 11.63
CA GLU A 298 4.96 10.08 11.65
C GLU A 298 4.95 8.92 10.64
N PHE A 299 5.55 9.12 9.46
CA PHE A 299 5.74 8.05 8.49
C PHE A 299 6.57 6.92 9.05
N LEU A 300 7.75 7.20 9.63
CA LEU A 300 8.63 6.18 10.21
C LEU A 300 8.01 5.47 11.41
N ALA A 301 7.14 6.15 12.18
CA ALA A 301 6.41 5.55 13.28
C ALA A 301 5.29 4.60 12.81
N ALA A 302 4.52 4.99 11.79
CA ALA A 302 3.39 4.19 11.30
C ALA A 302 3.81 3.07 10.33
N LEU A 303 4.84 3.31 9.51
CA LEU A 303 5.29 2.43 8.43
C LEU A 303 5.46 0.96 8.81
N PRO A 304 6.10 0.58 9.93
CA PRO A 304 6.42 -0.82 10.22
C PRO A 304 5.18 -1.69 10.30
N THR A 305 4.19 -1.23 11.07
CA THR A 305 2.93 -1.94 11.24
C THR A 305 2.07 -1.85 9.98
N GLN A 306 1.94 -0.67 9.38
CA GLN A 306 1.06 -0.48 8.21
C GLN A 306 1.53 -1.27 6.99
N PHE A 307 2.85 -1.31 6.73
CA PHE A 307 3.40 -2.03 5.58
C PHE A 307 3.30 -3.55 5.77
N LEU A 308 3.75 -4.06 6.91
CA LEU A 308 3.85 -5.50 7.15
C LEU A 308 2.46 -6.17 7.17
N PHE A 309 1.52 -5.62 7.92
CA PHE A 309 0.16 -6.16 7.99
C PHE A 309 -0.61 -5.93 6.68
N GLY A 310 -0.42 -4.78 6.04
CA GLY A 310 -1.02 -4.52 4.73
C GLY A 310 -0.56 -5.53 3.68
N LEU A 311 0.74 -5.79 3.58
CA LEU A 311 1.29 -6.77 2.65
C LEU A 311 0.86 -8.21 2.99
N ALA A 312 0.83 -8.58 4.27
CA ALA A 312 0.32 -9.88 4.70
C ALA A 312 -1.16 -10.07 4.29
N SER A 313 -1.99 -9.04 4.47
CA SER A 313 -3.41 -9.05 4.06
C SER A 313 -3.56 -9.17 2.55
N GLU A 314 -2.75 -8.43 1.78
CA GLU A 314 -2.71 -8.52 0.32
C GLU A 314 -2.33 -9.94 -0.15
N LEU A 315 -1.42 -10.64 0.53
CA LEU A 315 -1.06 -12.02 0.19
C LEU A 315 -2.13 -13.04 0.60
N ALA A 316 -2.77 -12.81 1.74
CA ALA A 316 -3.82 -13.66 2.28
C ALA A 316 -5.10 -13.60 1.44
N GLY A 317 -5.41 -12.43 0.89
CA GLY A 317 -6.74 -12.13 0.31
C GLY A 317 -7.83 -11.92 1.37
N VAL A 318 -7.43 -11.81 2.64
CA VAL A 318 -8.28 -11.55 3.82
C VAL A 318 -7.53 -10.63 4.78
N ASP A 319 -8.26 -9.96 5.66
CA ASP A 319 -7.67 -9.02 6.61
C ASP A 319 -6.78 -9.75 7.63
N VAL A 320 -5.49 -9.43 7.60
CA VAL A 320 -4.51 -9.74 8.66
C VAL A 320 -4.43 -8.51 9.55
N VAL A 321 -4.98 -8.62 10.75
CA VAL A 321 -5.09 -7.53 11.72
C VAL A 321 -4.24 -7.82 12.95
N ARG A 322 -3.76 -6.76 13.60
CA ARG A 322 -3.14 -6.89 14.92
C ARG A 322 -4.25 -7.14 15.95
N PRO A 323 -4.21 -8.23 16.73
CA PRO A 323 -5.14 -8.40 17.83
C PRO A 323 -4.79 -7.38 18.90
N TYR A 324 -5.65 -6.38 19.05
CA TYR A 324 -5.63 -5.53 20.24
C TYR A 324 -6.41 -6.26 21.31
N ALA A 325 -5.84 -6.39 22.51
CA ALA A 325 -6.62 -6.79 23.67
C ALA A 325 -7.62 -5.66 23.93
N ALA A 326 -8.85 -5.82 23.46
CA ALA A 326 -9.96 -5.00 23.89
C ALA A 326 -10.30 -5.43 25.32
N ILE A 327 -9.77 -4.71 26.31
CA ILE A 327 -10.42 -4.65 27.62
C ILE A 327 -11.47 -3.56 27.46
N SER A 328 -12.68 -3.97 27.09
CA SER A 328 -13.88 -3.13 27.21
C SER A 328 -14.48 -3.30 28.60
#